data_AF-A0A268TXS1-F1
#
_entry.id   AF-A0A268TXS1-F1
#
_cell.length_a   1.000
_cell.length_b   1.000
_cell.length_c   1.000
_cell.angle_alpha   90.00
_cell.angle_beta   90.00
_cell.angle_gamma   90.00
#
_symmetry.space_group_name_H-M   'P 1'
#
loop_
_entity.id
_entity.type
_entity.pdbx_description
1 polymer ?
#
loop_
_entity_poly.entity_id
_entity_poly.type
_entity_poly.pdbx_seq_one_letter_code
_entity_poly.pdbx_strand_id
1 'polypeptide(L)'
;MGPIEIVLFLSIFVVFIFVFTLGLIWHSKRLFAQFCFLLSFVILFSSPFLIKYLMQEKIYKIQISYYRSSPLQYADTFLVDMDIKNLGKKDINKCIVKVDIFRKGTDFMNRLKNIFYPEKSFTHLIEEKIRINQTHHFLIMIDDFYYKTAPYKVGTDCF
;
A
#
# COMPACT_ATOMS: atom_id res chain seq x y z
N MET A 1 3.16 -10.39 6.36
CA MET A 1 1.85 -10.07 6.97
C MET A 1 2.06 -9.79 8.44
N GLY A 2 1.69 -8.59 8.88
CA GLY A 2 1.81 -8.20 10.29
C GLY A 2 0.74 -8.88 11.15
N PRO A 3 0.96 -9.05 12.47
CA PRO A 3 -0.02 -9.66 13.37
C PRO A 3 -1.36 -8.92 13.38
N ILE A 4 -1.35 -7.61 13.09
CA ILE A 4 -2.55 -6.77 13.05
C ILE A 4 -3.43 -7.09 11.84
N GLU A 5 -2.83 -7.37 10.69
CA GLU A 5 -3.56 -7.74 9.47
C GLU A 5 -4.31 -9.05 9.68
N ILE A 6 -3.66 -10.01 10.35
CA ILE A 6 -4.26 -11.31 10.69
C ILE A 6 -5.46 -11.12 11.62
N VAL A 7 -5.32 -10.29 12.67
CA VAL A 7 -6.42 -10.01 13.61
C VAL A 7 -7.59 -9.30 12.91
N LEU A 8 -7.32 -8.31 12.05
CA LEU A 8 -8.37 -7.62 11.28
C LEU A 8 -9.09 -8.57 10.33
N PHE A 9 -8.34 -9.39 9.60
CA PHE A 9 -8.91 -10.38 8.69
C PHE A 9 -9.78 -11.41 9.43
N LEU A 10 -9.28 -11.94 10.55
CA LEU A 10 -10.01 -12.90 11.37
C LEU A 10 -11.27 -12.27 11.97
N SER A 11 -11.21 -11.02 12.43
CA SER A 11 -12.37 -10.28 12.92
C SER A 11 -13.44 -10.12 11.83
N ILE A 12 -13.07 -9.75 10.61
CA ILE A 12 -14.03 -9.61 9.49
C ILE A 12 -14.63 -10.97 9.13
N PHE A 13 -13.81 -12.03 9.15
CA PHE A 13 -14.26 -13.39 8.86
C PHE A 13 -15.27 -13.90 9.89
N VAL A 14 -15.07 -13.62 11.18
CA VAL A 14 -16.03 -13.97 12.25
C VAL A 14 -17.35 -13.22 12.05
N VAL A 15 -17.30 -11.92 11.72
CA VAL A 15 -18.51 -11.13 11.42
C VAL A 15 -19.25 -11.71 10.21
N PHE A 16 -18.53 -12.11 9.17
CA PHE A 16 -19.12 -12.77 8.00
C PHE A 16 -19.86 -14.06 8.38
N ILE A 17 -19.24 -14.96 9.16
CA ILE A 17 -19.88 -16.20 9.61
C ILE A 17 -21.14 -15.89 10.44
N PHE A 18 -21.06 -14.89 11.31
CA PHE A 18 -22.19 -14.50 12.16
C PHE A 18 -23.38 -13.99 11.33
N VAL A 19 -23.14 -13.11 10.35
CA VAL A 19 -24.19 -12.61 9.45
C VAL A 19 -24.75 -13.75 8.58
N PHE A 20 -23.89 -14.65 8.10
CA PHE A 20 -24.29 -15.78 7.28
C PHE A 20 -25.19 -16.77 8.04
N THR A 21 -24.80 -17.13 9.26
CA THR A 21 -25.59 -18.03 10.13
C THR A 21 -26.91 -17.40 10.57
N LEU A 22 -26.93 -16.09 10.85
CA LEU A 22 -28.18 -15.35 11.08
C LEU A 22 -29.12 -15.41 9.87
N GLY A 23 -28.57 -15.28 8.65
CA GLY A 23 -29.33 -15.43 7.41
C GLY A 23 -29.97 -16.82 7.26
N LEU A 24 -29.29 -17.87 7.70
CA LEU A 24 -29.81 -19.25 7.71
C LEU A 24 -30.90 -19.46 8.76
N ILE A 25 -30.72 -18.95 9.99
CA ILE A 25 -31.71 -19.09 11.08
C ILE A 25 -33.00 -18.35 10.72
N TRP A 26 -32.91 -17.19 10.08
CA TRP A 26 -34.07 -16.39 9.69
C TRP A 26 -34.73 -16.81 8.38
N HIS A 27 -34.48 -18.03 7.89
CA HIS A 27 -35.05 -18.54 6.64
C HIS A 27 -36.59 -18.50 6.61
N SER A 28 -37.24 -18.51 7.79
CA SER A 28 -38.70 -18.37 7.89
C SER A 28 -39.24 -17.02 7.36
N LYS A 29 -38.43 -15.95 7.32
CA LYS A 29 -38.80 -14.69 6.67
C LYS A 29 -37.95 -14.48 5.43
N ARG A 30 -38.48 -14.93 4.29
CA ARG A 30 -37.83 -14.97 2.97
C ARG A 30 -37.09 -13.68 2.59
N LEU A 31 -37.66 -12.51 2.89
CA LEU A 31 -37.06 -11.20 2.59
C LEU A 31 -35.85 -10.89 3.49
N PHE A 32 -35.93 -11.18 4.79
CA PHE A 32 -34.83 -10.93 5.75
C PHE A 32 -33.65 -11.87 5.50
N ALA A 33 -33.94 -13.13 5.18
CA ALA A 33 -32.91 -14.11 4.82
C ALA A 33 -32.13 -13.64 3.57
N GLN A 34 -32.83 -13.26 2.49
CA GLN A 34 -32.19 -12.75 1.26
C GLN A 34 -31.33 -11.51 1.52
N PHE A 35 -31.81 -10.58 2.35
CA PHE A 35 -31.02 -9.39 2.71
C PHE A 35 -29.73 -9.76 3.47
N CYS A 36 -29.79 -10.68 4.43
CA CYS A 36 -28.62 -11.12 5.19
C CYS A 36 -27.59 -11.86 4.30
N PHE A 37 -28.08 -12.66 3.35
CA PHE A 37 -27.21 -13.33 2.37
C PHE A 37 -26.50 -12.31 1.47
N LEU A 38 -27.23 -11.31 0.95
CA LEU A 38 -26.64 -10.26 0.13
C LEU A 38 -25.61 -9.44 0.93
N LEU A 39 -25.92 -9.10 2.19
CA LEU A 39 -25.00 -8.41 3.09
C LEU A 39 -23.71 -9.21 3.31
N SER A 40 -23.80 -10.54 3.48
CA SER A 40 -22.65 -11.42 3.66
C SER A 40 -21.72 -11.38 2.44
N PHE A 41 -22.28 -11.42 1.23
CA PHE A 41 -21.51 -11.28 -0.01
C PHE A 41 -20.79 -9.92 -0.10
N VAL A 42 -21.48 -8.84 0.28
CA VAL A 42 -20.88 -7.49 0.29
C VAL A 42 -19.74 -7.40 1.29
N ILE A 43 -19.89 -7.98 2.50
CA ILE A 43 -18.82 -8.01 3.51
C ILE A 43 -17.59 -8.74 2.98
N LEU A 44 -17.77 -9.87 2.30
CA LEU A 44 -16.67 -10.66 1.76
C LEU A 44 -15.92 -9.92 0.63
N PHE A 45 -16.64 -9.28 -0.29
CA PHE A 45 -16.04 -8.49 -1.37
C PHE A 45 -15.40 -7.18 -0.88
N SER A 46 -15.97 -6.54 0.15
CA SER A 46 -15.43 -5.29 0.69
C SER A 46 -14.24 -5.49 1.62
N SER A 47 -14.06 -6.68 2.20
CA SER A 47 -12.97 -7.04 3.12
C SER A 47 -11.57 -6.56 2.68
N PRO A 48 -11.05 -6.91 1.47
CA PRO A 48 -9.70 -6.51 1.07
C PRO A 48 -9.55 -4.98 0.95
N PHE A 49 -10.59 -4.29 0.51
CA PHE A 49 -10.60 -2.83 0.40
C PHE A 49 -10.62 -2.17 1.78
N LEU A 50 -11.45 -2.70 2.69
CA LEU A 50 -11.59 -2.19 4.06
C LEU A 50 -10.26 -2.35 4.83
N ILE A 51 -9.61 -3.51 4.70
CA ILE A 51 -8.31 -3.78 5.33
C ILE A 51 -7.27 -2.80 4.80
N LYS A 52 -7.16 -2.66 3.46
CA LYS A 52 -6.23 -1.72 2.84
C LYS A 52 -6.44 -0.29 3.34
N TYR A 53 -7.70 0.16 3.38
CA TYR A 53 -8.06 1.50 3.84
C TYR A 53 -7.71 1.72 5.32
N LEU A 54 -8.03 0.78 6.20
CA LEU A 54 -7.71 0.87 7.62
C LEU A 54 -6.18 0.91 7.86
N MET A 55 -5.44 0.11 7.11
CA MET A 55 -3.98 0.06 7.22
C MET A 55 -3.35 1.38 6.78
N GLN A 56 -3.71 1.89 5.60
CA GLN A 56 -3.10 3.09 5.03
C GLN A 56 -3.55 4.39 5.73
N GLU A 57 -4.83 4.50 6.09
CA GLU A 57 -5.39 5.78 6.56
C GLU A 57 -5.43 5.90 8.10
N LYS A 58 -5.45 4.78 8.84
CA LYS A 58 -5.61 4.79 10.31
C LYS A 58 -4.41 4.25 11.05
N ILE A 59 -3.88 3.09 10.65
CA ILE A 59 -2.88 2.38 11.44
C ILE A 59 -1.48 2.91 11.11
N TYR A 60 -1.12 2.92 9.83
CA TYR A 60 0.19 3.29 9.31
C TYR A 60 0.12 4.54 8.43
N LYS A 61 -0.61 5.55 8.90
CA LYS A 61 -0.72 6.82 8.19
C LYS A 61 0.65 7.50 8.16
N ILE A 62 1.24 7.60 6.98
CA ILE A 62 2.51 8.29 6.77
C ILE A 62 2.28 9.59 6.00
N GLN A 63 3.05 10.60 6.36
CA GLN A 63 3.22 11.80 5.56
C GLN A 63 4.65 11.80 5.04
N ILE A 64 4.80 11.85 3.72
CA ILE A 64 6.11 11.85 3.06
C ILE A 64 6.32 13.23 2.45
N SER A 65 7.45 13.85 2.80
CA SER A 65 7.90 15.10 2.18
C SER A 65 9.16 14.80 1.38
N TYR A 66 9.05 14.84 0.06
CA TYR A 66 10.19 14.65 -0.85
C TYR A 66 10.94 15.98 -1.03
N TYR A 67 12.21 16.05 -0.64
CA TYR A 67 13.06 17.21 -0.90
C TYR A 67 13.73 17.08 -2.27
N ARG A 68 14.27 15.90 -2.57
CA ARG A 68 14.95 15.64 -3.83
C ARG A 68 14.80 14.18 -4.25
N SER A 69 14.19 13.94 -5.40
CA SER A 69 14.07 12.61 -5.99
C SER A 69 14.50 12.68 -7.45
N SER A 70 15.78 12.43 -7.72
CA SER A 70 16.35 12.59 -9.06
C SER A 70 17.53 11.64 -9.31
N PRO A 71 17.72 11.15 -10.55
CA PRO A 71 18.95 10.48 -10.93
C PRO A 71 20.13 11.44 -10.82
N LEU A 72 21.27 10.98 -10.32
CA LEU A 72 22.49 11.78 -10.30
C LEU A 72 23.05 11.89 -11.72
N GLN A 73 23.52 13.09 -12.09
CA GLN A 73 24.08 13.33 -13.42
C GLN A 73 25.45 12.66 -13.60
N TYR A 74 26.26 12.68 -12.54
CA TYR A 74 27.66 12.25 -12.55
C TYR A 74 27.90 10.84 -11.98
N ALA A 75 26.85 10.16 -11.52
CA ALA A 75 26.91 8.81 -10.99
C ALA A 75 25.71 8.00 -11.50
N ASP A 76 25.87 6.69 -11.66
CA ASP A 76 24.77 5.78 -12.05
C ASP A 76 23.95 5.38 -10.81
N THR A 77 23.53 6.40 -10.06
CA THR A 77 22.84 6.27 -8.79
C THR A 77 21.59 7.17 -8.77
N PHE A 78 20.49 6.65 -8.24
CA PHE A 78 19.27 7.42 -8.01
C PHE A 78 19.19 7.85 -6.54
N LEU A 79 19.06 9.14 -6.30
CA LEU A 79 18.98 9.70 -4.95
C LEU A 79 17.53 10.04 -4.61
N VAL A 80 17.10 9.51 -3.46
CA VAL A 80 15.83 9.82 -2.81
C VAL A 80 16.14 10.42 -1.46
N ASP A 81 15.90 11.72 -1.36
CA ASP A 81 15.94 12.52 -0.15
C ASP A 81 14.51 12.85 0.25
N MET A 82 14.10 12.31 1.40
CA MET A 82 12.74 12.47 1.91
C MET A 82 12.68 12.42 3.43
N ASP A 83 11.69 13.13 3.97
CA ASP A 83 11.24 12.99 5.34
C ASP A 83 10.02 12.09 5.41
N ILE A 84 10.06 11.08 6.28
CA ILE A 84 8.91 10.26 6.61
C ILE A 84 8.45 10.63 8.01
N LYS A 85 7.23 11.15 8.11
CA LYS A 85 6.55 11.41 9.37
C LYS A 85 5.49 10.35 9.63
N ASN A 86 5.57 9.71 10.79
CA ASN A 86 4.56 8.77 11.24
C ASN A 86 3.38 9.53 11.89
N LEU A 87 2.26 9.64 11.18
CA LEU A 87 0.99 10.17 11.71
C LEU A 87 0.01 9.06 12.11
N GLY A 88 0.48 7.81 12.08
CA GLY A 88 -0.29 6.63 12.43
C GLY A 88 -0.50 6.51 13.93
N LYS A 89 -1.20 5.44 14.30
CA LYS A 89 -1.45 5.08 15.71
C LYS A 89 -0.44 4.05 16.25
N LYS A 90 0.50 3.62 15.42
CA LYS A 90 1.51 2.61 15.74
C LYS A 90 2.87 3.02 15.24
N ASP A 91 3.90 2.52 15.91
CA ASP A 91 5.28 2.65 15.46
C ASP A 91 5.48 1.85 14.17
N ILE A 92 6.19 2.48 13.24
CA ILE A 92 6.60 1.86 11.98
C ILE A 92 7.95 1.20 12.23
N ASN A 93 8.11 -0.05 11.81
CA ASN A 93 9.39 -0.77 11.99
C ASN A 93 10.11 -1.01 10.67
N LYS A 94 9.38 -1.02 9.55
CA LYS A 94 9.96 -1.24 8.23
C LYS A 94 9.32 -0.32 7.21
N CYS A 95 10.13 0.29 6.36
CA CYS A 95 9.67 1.03 5.19
C CYS A 95 10.29 0.44 3.93
N ILE A 96 9.52 0.41 2.87
CA ILE A 96 9.90 -0.06 1.55
C ILE A 96 9.82 1.13 0.62
N VAL A 97 10.94 1.49 0.02
CA VAL A 97 11.02 2.55 -0.98
C VAL A 97 11.16 1.90 -2.34
N LYS A 98 10.21 2.22 -3.22
CA LYS A 98 10.13 1.65 -4.55
C LYS A 98 10.27 2.75 -5.59
N VAL A 99 11.18 2.54 -6.55
CA VAL A 99 11.36 3.41 -7.70
C VAL A 99 10.96 2.62 -8.94
N ASP A 100 9.83 3.00 -9.52
CA ASP A 100 9.27 2.40 -10.71
C ASP A 100 9.64 3.23 -11.94
N ILE A 101 10.24 2.57 -12.93
CA ILE A 101 10.66 3.16 -14.20
C ILE A 101 9.66 2.76 -15.28
N PHE A 102 9.20 3.74 -16.05
CA PHE A 102 8.24 3.54 -17.12
C PHE A 102 8.88 3.70 -18.50
N ARG A 103 8.33 2.98 -19.48
CA ARG A 103 8.77 3.05 -20.87
C ARG A 103 8.53 4.45 -21.43
N LYS A 104 9.48 4.96 -22.20
CA LYS A 104 9.32 6.21 -22.97
C LYS A 104 8.45 6.01 -24.19
N GLY A 105 7.59 6.98 -24.47
CA GLY A 105 6.82 7.06 -25.71
C GLY A 105 5.37 7.48 -25.47
N THR A 106 4.82 8.28 -26.39
CA THR A 106 3.42 8.72 -26.39
C THR A 106 2.47 7.71 -27.01
N ASP A 107 2.99 6.60 -27.55
CA ASP A 107 2.18 5.54 -28.14
C ASP A 107 1.19 4.96 -27.13
N PHE A 108 -0.07 4.85 -27.56
CA PHE A 108 -1.18 4.37 -26.73
C PHE A 108 -0.89 2.98 -26.13
N MET A 109 -0.20 2.13 -26.90
CA MET A 109 0.23 0.80 -26.48
C MET A 109 1.24 0.84 -25.31
N ASN A 110 2.18 1.78 -25.34
CA ASN A 110 3.17 1.96 -24.26
C ASN A 110 2.52 2.55 -23.02
N ARG A 111 1.54 3.44 -23.19
CA ARG A 111 0.74 3.99 -22.10
C ARG A 111 -0.08 2.92 -21.40
N LEU A 112 -0.73 2.02 -22.15
CA LEU A 112 -1.43 0.86 -21.58
C LEU A 112 -0.49 -0.08 -20.84
N LYS A 113 0.65 -0.44 -21.43
CA LYS A 113 1.63 -1.32 -20.76
C LYS A 113 2.15 -0.71 -19.46
N ASN A 114 2.41 0.59 -19.44
CA ASN A 114 2.86 1.31 -18.24
C ASN A 114 1.80 1.38 -17.13
N ILE A 115 0.51 1.27 -17.45
CA ILE A 115 -0.56 1.19 -16.44
C ILE A 115 -0.54 -0.16 -15.72
N PHE A 116 -0.27 -1.25 -16.45
CA PHE A 116 -0.28 -2.58 -15.86
C PHE A 116 1.05 -2.95 -15.19
N TYR A 117 2.19 -2.63 -15.82
CA TYR A 117 3.50 -3.03 -15.31
C TYR A 117 4.60 -1.99 -15.63
N PRO A 118 5.37 -1.56 -14.62
CA PRO A 118 6.59 -0.79 -14.87
C PRO A 118 7.62 -1.64 -15.62
N GLU A 119 8.57 -0.98 -16.28
CA GLU A 119 9.64 -1.65 -17.03
C GLU A 119 10.69 -2.25 -16.10
N LYS A 120 11.08 -1.50 -15.08
CA LYS A 120 11.90 -1.97 -13.96
C LYS A 120 11.46 -1.32 -12.67
N SER A 121 11.57 -2.08 -11.59
CA SER A 121 11.29 -1.64 -10.23
C SER A 121 12.52 -1.87 -9.38
N PHE A 122 13.01 -0.81 -8.74
CA PHE A 122 14.05 -0.91 -7.73
C PHE A 122 13.40 -0.77 -6.35
N THR A 123 13.75 -1.65 -5.43
CA THR A 123 13.17 -1.69 -4.10
C THR A 123 14.28 -1.62 -3.07
N HIS A 124 14.20 -0.67 -2.14
CA HIS A 124 15.11 -0.53 -1.02
C HIS A 124 14.34 -0.70 0.29
N LEU A 125 14.89 -1.51 1.20
CA LEU A 125 14.33 -1.77 2.52
C LEU A 125 15.00 -0.86 3.54
N ILE A 126 14.20 -0.24 4.40
CA ILE A 126 14.65 0.57 5.53
C ILE A 126 14.11 -0.10 6.79
N GLU A 127 15.00 -0.53 7.69
CA GLU A 127 14.63 -1.23 8.93
C GLU A 127 14.65 -0.31 10.17
N GLU A 128 14.57 1.00 9.96
CA GLU A 128 14.54 1.97 11.05
C GLU A 128 13.15 2.08 11.68
N LYS A 129 13.14 2.16 13.01
CA LYS A 129 11.92 2.33 13.79
C LYS A 129 11.55 3.81 13.87
N ILE A 130 10.39 4.17 13.34
CA ILE A 130 9.84 5.52 13.41
C ILE A 130 8.67 5.52 14.40
N ARG A 131 8.86 6.14 15.57
CA ARG A 131 7.78 6.18 16.57
C ARG A 131 6.65 7.11 16.14
N ILE A 132 5.50 6.96 16.79
CA ILE A 132 4.33 7.82 16.57
C ILE A 132 4.71 9.30 16.67
N ASN A 133 4.28 10.09 15.68
CA ASN A 133 4.50 11.53 15.53
C ASN A 133 5.97 11.97 15.39
N GLN A 134 6.89 11.03 15.17
CA GLN A 134 8.27 11.35 14.83
C GLN A 134 8.45 11.48 13.32
N THR A 135 9.36 12.39 12.95
CA THR A 135 9.84 12.56 11.58
C THR A 135 11.27 12.03 11.53
N HIS A 136 11.54 11.15 10.57
CA HIS A 136 12.89 10.68 10.27
C HIS A 136 13.25 11.09 8.85
N HIS A 137 14.48 11.60 8.72
CA HIS A 137 15.07 11.98 7.45
C HIS A 137 15.79 10.77 6.85
N PHE A 138 15.47 10.44 5.61
CA PHE A 138 16.08 9.34 4.88
C PHE A 138 16.73 9.83 3.61
N LEU A 139 18.03 9.52 3.48
CA LEU A 139 18.80 9.70 2.26
C LEU A 139 19.13 8.32 1.69
N ILE A 140 18.50 7.97 0.57
CA ILE A 140 18.65 6.66 -0.05
C ILE A 140 19.33 6.84 -1.40
N MET A 141 20.34 6.01 -1.63
CA MET A 141 21.08 5.93 -2.87
C MET A 141 20.85 4.55 -3.46
N ILE A 142 20.22 4.49 -4.63
CA ILE A 142 20.00 3.26 -5.38
C ILE A 142 21.03 3.21 -6.49
N ASP A 143 22.00 2.31 -6.35
CA ASP A 143 23.04 2.11 -7.36
C ASP A 143 22.51 1.33 -8.58
N ASP A 144 23.30 1.30 -9.66
CA ASP A 144 22.95 0.68 -10.95
C ASP A 144 21.73 1.30 -11.66
N PHE A 145 21.52 2.61 -11.49
CA PHE A 145 20.46 3.36 -12.17
C PHE A 145 20.90 3.89 -13.53
N TYR A 146 20.78 3.05 -14.57
CA TYR A 146 21.15 3.40 -15.95
C TYR A 146 20.07 4.19 -16.73
N TYR A 147 18.88 4.40 -16.16
CA TYR A 147 17.71 4.95 -16.86
C TYR A 147 17.51 6.47 -16.63
N LYS A 148 18.59 7.26 -16.75
CA LYS A 148 18.62 8.69 -16.37
C LYS A 148 17.54 9.57 -17.00
N THR A 149 17.04 9.20 -18.18
CA THR A 149 16.11 10.04 -18.93
C THR A 149 14.67 9.51 -18.93
N ALA A 150 14.41 8.33 -18.36
CA ALA A 150 13.10 7.68 -18.37
C ALA A 150 12.14 8.27 -17.33
N PRO A 151 10.82 8.32 -17.60
CA PRO A 151 9.84 8.71 -16.60
C PRO A 151 9.86 7.72 -15.42
N TYR A 152 9.91 8.24 -14.20
CA TYR A 152 9.96 7.44 -12.98
C TYR A 152 8.86 7.86 -11.99
N LYS A 153 8.47 6.94 -11.11
CA LYS A 153 7.62 7.21 -9.96
C LYS A 153 8.25 6.62 -8.71
N VAL A 154 8.36 7.43 -7.67
CA VAL A 154 8.79 6.98 -6.34
C VAL A 154 7.55 6.72 -5.51
N GLY A 155 7.49 5.55 -4.89
CA GLY A 155 6.47 5.15 -3.93
C GLY A 155 7.13 4.67 -2.65
N THR A 156 6.49 4.92 -1.52
CA THR A 156 6.97 4.46 -0.22
C THR A 156 5.82 3.83 0.56
N ASP A 157 6.05 2.60 1.02
CA ASP A 157 5.09 1.82 1.79
C ASP A 157 5.74 1.42 3.12
N CYS A 158 5.08 1.71 4.25
CA CYS A 158 5.61 1.47 5.59
C CYS A 158 4.69 0.58 6.43
N PHE A 159 5.27 -0.27 7.28
CA PHE A 159 4.59 -1.33 8.06
C PHE A 159 5.20 -1.52 9.47
#